data_AF-T1A755-F1
#
_entry.id   AF-T1A755-F1
#
_cell.length_a   1.000
_cell.length_b   1.000
_cell.length_c   1.000
_cell.angle_alpha   90.00
_cell.angle_beta   90.00
_cell.angle_gamma   90.00
#
_symmetry.space_group_name_H-M   'P 1'
#
loop_
_entity.id
_entity.type
_entity.pdbx_description
1 polymer ?
#
loop_
_entity_poly.entity_id
_entity_poly.type
_entity_poly.pdbx_seq_one_letter_code
_entity_poly.pdbx_strand_id
1 'polypeptide(L)'
;MDEQEYDLAFFHRQGFQRRTCRVCGAAFWSLGDHDRCQEAPCAPYGFVGHPTFSRPRSLRETRSTYLEFFERHGHTRQRRYPTVARWRNDVFF
;
A
#
# COMPACT_ATOMS: atom_id res chain seq x y z
N MET A 1 -17.88 8.91 1.23
CA MET A 1 -17.36 7.55 0.99
C MET A 1 -17.92 6.71 2.12
N ASP A 2 -18.63 5.63 1.81
CA ASP A 2 -19.35 4.85 2.82
C ASP A 2 -18.33 4.04 3.63
N GLU A 3 -18.43 4.07 4.97
CA GLU A 3 -17.50 3.33 5.83
C GLU A 3 -17.54 1.82 5.56
N GLN A 4 -18.69 1.32 5.09
CA GLN A 4 -18.90 -0.07 4.73
C GLN A 4 -17.99 -0.54 3.58
N GLU A 5 -17.57 0.36 2.68
CA GLU A 5 -16.65 0.03 1.57
C GLU A 5 -15.28 -0.45 2.08
N TYR A 6 -14.89 -0.03 3.29
CA TYR A 6 -13.62 -0.35 3.92
C TYR A 6 -13.71 -1.45 4.98
N ASP A 7 -14.91 -1.92 5.27
CA ASP A 7 -15.15 -2.97 6.26
C ASP A 7 -15.06 -4.37 5.63
N LEU A 8 -13.84 -4.76 5.29
CA LEU A 8 -13.60 -6.02 4.58
C LEU A 8 -13.59 -7.21 5.54
N ALA A 9 -14.37 -8.25 5.23
CA ALA A 9 -14.36 -9.51 5.97
C ALA A 9 -12.96 -10.15 6.10
N PHE A 10 -12.05 -9.87 5.17
CA PHE A 10 -10.65 -10.26 5.26
C PHE A 10 -9.97 -9.74 6.54
N PHE A 11 -10.19 -8.47 6.90
CA PHE A 11 -9.58 -7.86 8.06
C PHE A 11 -10.02 -8.53 9.36
N HIS A 12 -11.32 -8.74 9.53
CA HIS A 12 -11.87 -9.46 10.68
C HIS A 12 -11.34 -10.89 10.76
N ARG A 13 -11.34 -11.62 9.65
CA ARG A 13 -10.83 -13.01 9.62
C ARG A 13 -9.33 -13.12 9.92
N GLN A 14 -8.56 -12.09 9.61
CA GLN A 14 -7.11 -12.05 9.86
C GLN A 14 -6.76 -11.37 11.19
N GLY A 15 -7.75 -10.94 11.98
CA GLY A 15 -7.54 -10.34 13.31
C GLY A 15 -7.10 -8.87 13.29
N PHE A 16 -7.27 -8.17 12.17
CA PHE A 16 -7.03 -6.72 12.13
C PHE A 16 -8.10 -5.99 12.94
N GLN A 17 -7.69 -4.94 13.62
CA GLN A 17 -8.57 -4.05 14.38
C GLN A 17 -8.65 -2.70 13.67
N ARG A 18 -9.87 -2.21 13.47
CA ARG A 18 -10.11 -0.83 13.02
C ARG A 18 -9.95 0.12 14.19
N ARG A 19 -9.14 1.17 14.01
CA ARG A 19 -8.82 2.17 15.03
C ARG A 19 -8.86 3.57 14.43
N THR A 20 -8.93 4.58 15.28
CA THR A 20 -8.89 5.99 14.87
C THR A 20 -7.59 6.63 15.35
N CYS A 21 -6.86 7.26 14.43
CA CYS A 21 -5.60 7.93 14.75
C CYS A 21 -5.85 9.13 15.68
N ARG A 22 -5.13 9.20 16.80
CA ARG A 22 -5.27 10.31 17.77
C ARG A 22 -4.77 11.67 17.27
N VAL A 23 -3.96 11.69 16.21
CA VAL A 23 -3.36 12.93 15.68
C VAL A 23 -4.20 13.53 14.55
N CYS A 24 -4.55 12.72 13.54
CA CYS A 24 -5.26 13.22 12.35
C CYS A 24 -6.74 12.80 12.28
N GLY A 25 -7.21 11.93 13.19
CA GLY A 25 -8.59 11.45 13.19
C GLY A 25 -8.92 10.42 12.10
N ALA A 26 -7.98 10.06 11.22
CA ALA A 26 -8.21 9.05 10.19
C ALA A 26 -8.40 7.64 10.79
N ALA A 27 -9.35 6.88 10.24
CA ALA A 27 -9.48 5.46 10.54
C ALA A 27 -8.37 4.64 9.86
N PHE A 28 -7.86 3.63 10.53
CA PHE A 28 -6.85 2.71 9.98
C PHE A 28 -7.04 1.29 10.54
N TRP A 29 -6.55 0.30 9.83
CA TRP A 29 -6.55 -1.11 10.24
C TRP A 29 -5.16 -1.53 10.69
N SER A 30 -5.06 -2.27 11.79
CA SER A 30 -3.77 -2.78 12.27
C SER A 30 -3.89 -4.14 12.96
N LEU A 31 -2.84 -4.95 12.86
CA LEU A 31 -2.60 -6.13 13.70
C LEU A 31 -1.87 -5.78 15.01
N GLY A 32 -1.28 -4.58 15.09
CA GLY A 32 -0.54 -4.09 16.24
C GLY A 32 -1.38 -3.18 17.14
N ASP A 33 -0.84 -2.89 18.32
CA ASP A 33 -1.42 -1.92 19.26
C ASP A 33 -0.84 -0.53 18.98
N HIS A 34 -1.41 0.18 18.02
CA HIS A 34 -1.02 1.55 17.69
C HIS A 34 -2.15 2.53 17.99
N ASP A 35 -1.80 3.70 18.51
CA ASP A 35 -2.73 4.83 18.72
C ASP A 35 -2.68 5.88 17.59
N ARG A 36 -1.83 5.65 16.59
CA ARG A 36 -1.62 6.49 15.39
C ARG A 36 -1.52 5.63 14.13
N CYS A 37 -1.93 6.19 12.98
CA CYS A 37 -1.96 5.52 11.68
C CYS A 37 -0.60 5.22 11.04
N GLN A 38 0.51 5.67 11.65
CA GLN A 38 1.89 5.51 11.16
C GLN A 38 2.21 6.20 9.83
N GLU A 39 1.32 7.07 9.33
CA GLU A 39 1.56 7.90 8.14
C GLU A 39 2.08 9.29 8.53
N ALA A 40 2.92 9.90 7.69
CA ALA A 40 3.39 11.26 7.91
C ALA A 40 2.20 12.25 7.84
N PRO A 41 2.08 13.24 8.74
CA PRO A 41 3.05 13.65 9.78
C PRO A 41 2.85 12.97 11.15
N CYS A 42 1.95 12.00 11.28
CA CYS A 42 1.59 11.38 12.57
C CYS A 42 2.70 10.48 13.15
N ALA A 43 3.56 9.93 12.29
CA ALA A 43 4.76 9.19 12.66
C ALA A 43 5.93 9.49 11.69
N PRO A 44 7.18 9.46 12.17
CA PRO A 44 8.36 9.58 11.32
C PRO A 44 8.67 8.27 10.60
N TYR A 45 9.56 8.31 9.59
CA TYR A 45 10.06 7.11 8.93
C TYR A 45 10.90 6.24 9.88
N GLY A 46 10.45 5.03 10.18
CA GLY A 46 11.18 4.08 11.02
C GLY A 46 12.23 3.25 10.29
N PHE A 47 12.27 3.27 8.95
CA PHE A 47 13.11 2.38 8.15
C PHE A 47 14.49 2.97 7.80
N VAL A 48 14.73 4.25 8.07
CA VAL A 48 16.03 4.89 7.78
C VAL A 48 17.05 4.37 8.78
N GLY A 49 18.09 3.69 8.30
CA GLY A 49 19.07 2.99 9.15
C GLY A 49 18.59 1.63 9.67
N HIS A 50 17.31 1.28 9.47
CA HIS A 50 16.69 0.02 9.91
C HIS A 50 15.93 -0.65 8.75
N PRO A 51 16.62 -1.34 7.83
CA PRO A 51 15.99 -2.00 6.69
C PRO A 51 14.89 -2.98 7.13
N THR A 52 13.69 -2.85 6.56
CA THR A 52 12.53 -3.70 6.88
C THR A 52 12.47 -5.01 6.10
N PHE A 53 13.19 -5.08 4.98
CA PHE A 53 13.34 -6.30 4.20
C PHE A 53 14.57 -7.08 4.64
N SER A 54 14.52 -8.40 4.53
CA SER A 54 15.63 -9.30 4.89
C SER A 54 16.92 -9.06 4.10
N ARG A 55 16.82 -8.46 2.91
CA ARG A 55 17.97 -8.05 2.10
C ARG A 55 17.66 -6.83 1.23
N PRO A 56 18.69 -6.04 0.85
CA PRO A 56 18.56 -5.03 -0.19
C PRO A 56 18.12 -5.63 -1.53
N ARG A 57 17.38 -4.85 -2.32
CA ARG A 57 16.94 -5.22 -3.67
C ARG A 57 17.21 -4.09 -4.65
N SER A 58 17.60 -4.43 -5.87
CA SER A 58 17.68 -3.47 -6.96
C SER A 58 16.29 -3.12 -7.51
N LEU A 59 16.17 -1.99 -8.23
CA LEU A 59 14.91 -1.60 -8.89
C LEU A 59 14.39 -2.68 -9.86
N ARG A 60 15.30 -3.34 -10.58
CA ARG A 60 14.96 -4.42 -11.51
C ARG A 60 14.42 -5.65 -10.77
N GLU A 61 15.07 -6.04 -9.67
CA GLU A 61 14.64 -7.17 -8.85
C GLU A 61 13.27 -6.93 -8.23
N THR A 62 13.05 -5.77 -7.62
CA THR A 62 11.76 -5.42 -7.00
C THR A 62 10.63 -5.47 -8.02
N ARG A 63 10.83 -4.84 -9.18
CA ARG A 63 9.84 -4.85 -10.27
C ARG A 63 9.53 -6.26 -10.76
N SER A 64 10.56 -7.08 -10.98
CA SER A 64 10.36 -8.44 -11.49
C SER A 64 9.66 -9.33 -10.45
N THR A 65 10.06 -9.23 -9.18
CA THR A 65 9.43 -9.97 -8.06
C THR A 65 7.93 -9.67 -7.97
N TYR A 66 7.54 -8.40 -8.04
CA TYR A 66 6.14 -7.99 -7.95
C TYR A 66 5.32 -8.51 -9.15
N LEU A 67 5.83 -8.33 -10.37
CA LEU A 67 5.12 -8.76 -11.58
C LEU A 67 4.97 -10.28 -11.63
N GLU A 68 6.04 -11.03 -11.36
CA GLU A 68 6.02 -12.49 -11.35
C GLU A 68 5.09 -13.06 -10.29
N PHE A 69 4.97 -12.39 -9.12
CA PHE A 69 4.03 -12.81 -8.09
C PHE A 69 2.61 -12.81 -8.63
N PHE A 70 2.15 -11.72 -9.24
CA PHE A 70 0.78 -11.66 -9.78
C PHE A 70 0.61 -12.52 -11.04
N GLU A 71 1.63 -12.66 -11.89
CA GLU A 71 1.59 -13.59 -13.04
C GLU A 71 1.32 -15.03 -12.59
N ARG A 72 1.97 -15.49 -11.51
CA ARG A 72 1.71 -16.83 -10.93
C ARG A 72 0.31 -16.99 -10.34
N HIS A 73 -0.37 -15.89 -10.01
CA HIS A 73 -1.76 -15.90 -9.52
C HIS A 73 -2.78 -15.61 -10.63
N GLY A 74 -2.40 -15.75 -11.90
CA GLY A 74 -3.32 -15.69 -13.04
C GLY A 74 -3.49 -14.30 -13.66
N HIS A 75 -2.72 -13.29 -13.22
CA HIS A 75 -2.77 -11.96 -13.83
C HIS A 75 -1.91 -11.88 -15.10
N THR A 76 -2.40 -11.21 -16.15
CA THR A 76 -1.62 -10.97 -17.36
C THR A 76 -0.73 -9.73 -17.19
N ARG A 77 0.56 -9.87 -17.47
CA ARG A 77 1.50 -8.74 -17.46
C ARG A 77 1.30 -7.82 -18.64
N GLN A 78 1.07 -6.54 -18.34
CA GLN A 78 0.95 -5.48 -19.34
C GLN A 78 2.21 -4.63 -19.40
N ARG A 79 2.53 -4.13 -20.61
CA ARG A 79 3.61 -3.15 -20.77
C ARG A 79 3.15 -1.78 -20.25
N ARG A 80 4.10 -1.00 -19.73
CA ARG A 80 3.81 0.38 -19.30
C ARG A 80 3.32 1.22 -20.48
N TYR A 81 2.37 2.10 -20.21
CA TYR A 81 1.94 3.15 -21.12
C TYR A 81 2.94 4.32 -21.07
N PRO A 82 2.93 5.23 -22.06
CA PRO A 82 3.74 6.44 -22.00
C PRO A 82 3.28 7.33 -20.84
N THR A 83 4.20 8.12 -20.29
CA THR A 83 3.90 9.10 -19.24
C THR A 83 3.02 10.26 -19.72
N VAL A 84 2.82 10.40 -21.04
CA VAL A 84 1.89 11.39 -21.60
C VAL A 84 0.56 10.69 -21.85
N ALA A 85 -0.52 11.29 -21.37
CA ALA A 85 -1.87 10.75 -21.46
C ALA A 85 -2.43 10.87 -22.89
N ARG A 86 -1.90 10.07 -23.82
CA ARG A 86 -2.29 10.09 -25.25
C ARG A 86 -3.71 9.56 -25.52
N TRP A 87 -4.32 8.91 -24.53
CA TRP A 87 -5.59 8.20 -24.65
C TRP A 87 -6.77 8.94 -23.98
N ARG A 88 -6.54 10.14 -23.42
CA ARG A 88 -7.53 10.96 -22.74
C ARG A 88 -7.17 12.45 -22.90
N ASN A 89 -8.10 13.35 -22.60
CA ASN A 89 -7.96 14.79 -22.86
C ASN A 89 -8.17 15.68 -21.63
N ASP A 90 -8.38 15.10 -20.45
CA ASP A 90 -8.66 15.79 -19.20
C ASP A 90 -7.42 15.94 -18.30
N VAL A 91 -6.34 15.19 -18.58
CA VAL A 91 -5.03 15.33 -17.93
C VAL A 91 -3.93 15.21 -18.98
N PHE A 92 -2.77 15.84 -18.71
CA PHE A 92 -1.64 15.82 -19.64
C PHE A 92 -0.72 14.60 -19.46
N PHE A 93 -0.58 14.10 -18.23
CA PHE A 93 0.36 13.04 -17.84
C PHE A 93 -0.35 11.98 -16.98
#